data_AF-A0A2Z3H5E2-F1
#
_entry.id   AF-A0A2Z3H5E2-F1
#
_cell.length_a   1.000
_cell.length_b   1.000
_cell.length_c   1.000
_cell.angle_alpha   90.00
_cell.angle_beta   90.00
_cell.angle_gamma   90.00
#
_symmetry.space_group_name_H-M   'P 1'
#
loop_
_entity.id
_entity.type
_entity.pdbx_description
1 polymer ?
#
loop_
_entity_poly.entity_id
_entity_poly.type
_entity_poly.pdbx_seq_one_letter_code
_entity_poly.pdbx_strand_id
1 'polypeptide(L)'
;MPRTPLAFSALLALPAFTSTTVAAYAQEIQWRHDYAAARKEAAETGRPLLLDFGTDACAWCRKFDATTFRDPRAVKLLNERFVPVKLDGNKEQRLTAALRIDGFPTLVIATPEGKVVGRHAGYVDGSQFLTLANKAPTPAPPRRQPAAGADAPPRDAKALLGSRAEVDAALAALYPGIAAALDR
;
A
#
# COMPACT_ATOMS: atom_id res chain seq x y z
N MET A 1 -13.38 85.47 -29.81
CA MET A 1 -12.86 84.08 -29.83
C MET A 1 -13.75 83.20 -28.96
N PRO A 2 -14.65 82.38 -29.51
CA PRO A 2 -15.37 81.37 -28.75
C PRO A 2 -14.60 80.03 -28.77
N ARG A 3 -14.43 79.41 -27.60
CA ARG A 3 -13.89 78.05 -27.44
C ARG A 3 -15.07 77.08 -27.27
N THR A 4 -15.12 76.07 -28.12
CA THR A 4 -16.11 74.98 -28.13
C THR A 4 -15.90 74.03 -26.94
N PRO A 5 -16.98 73.40 -26.39
CA PRO A 5 -16.86 72.37 -25.38
C PRO A 5 -16.75 70.97 -26.02
N LEU A 6 -15.78 70.17 -25.54
CA LEU A 6 -15.61 68.75 -25.89
C LEU A 6 -16.55 67.90 -25.02
N ALA A 7 -17.40 67.11 -25.69
CA ALA A 7 -18.26 66.10 -25.07
C ALA A 7 -17.44 64.86 -24.70
N PHE A 8 -17.53 64.44 -23.43
CA PHE A 8 -16.95 63.18 -22.95
C PHE A 8 -17.96 62.05 -23.16
N SER A 9 -17.73 61.18 -24.14
CA SER A 9 -18.46 59.92 -24.30
C SER A 9 -17.89 58.88 -23.33
N ALA A 10 -18.70 58.45 -22.35
CA ALA A 10 -18.38 57.38 -21.43
C ALA A 10 -18.64 56.01 -22.08
N LEU A 11 -17.58 55.24 -22.33
CA LEU A 11 -17.66 53.86 -22.79
C LEU A 11 -17.75 52.92 -21.56
N LEU A 12 -18.89 52.28 -21.37
CA LEU A 12 -19.10 51.22 -20.37
C LEU A 12 -18.41 49.92 -20.82
N ALA A 13 -17.29 49.58 -20.18
CA ALA A 13 -16.60 48.31 -20.41
C ALA A 13 -17.26 47.18 -19.59
N LEU A 14 -17.89 46.23 -20.27
CA LEU A 14 -18.38 44.99 -19.68
C LEU A 14 -17.21 44.01 -19.46
N PRO A 15 -16.98 43.48 -18.24
CA PRO A 15 -15.93 42.50 -18.01
C PRO A 15 -16.33 41.15 -18.63
N ALA A 16 -15.57 40.71 -19.63
CA ALA A 16 -15.70 39.39 -20.22
C ALA A 16 -15.23 38.33 -19.20
N PHE A 17 -16.19 37.60 -18.62
CA PHE A 17 -15.92 36.43 -17.78
C PHE A 17 -15.40 35.29 -18.67
N THR A 18 -14.07 35.14 -18.75
CA THR A 18 -13.45 34.00 -19.41
C THR A 18 -13.50 32.79 -18.49
N SER A 19 -14.47 31.90 -18.70
CA SER A 19 -14.52 30.60 -18.01
C SER A 19 -13.33 29.74 -18.40
N THR A 20 -12.35 29.60 -17.51
CA THR A 20 -11.23 28.66 -17.68
C THR A 20 -11.74 27.25 -17.41
N THR A 21 -11.87 26.43 -18.45
CA THR A 21 -12.17 25.01 -18.29
C THR A 21 -10.91 24.27 -17.84
N VAL A 22 -10.93 23.70 -16.63
CA VAL A 22 -9.88 22.77 -16.19
C VAL A 22 -10.10 21.45 -16.91
N ALA A 23 -9.17 21.06 -17.79
CA ALA A 23 -9.16 19.74 -18.39
C ALA A 23 -8.87 18.69 -17.31
N ALA A 24 -9.83 17.78 -17.08
CA ALA A 24 -9.63 16.64 -16.20
C ALA A 24 -8.70 15.63 -16.89
N TYR A 25 -7.42 15.64 -16.56
CA TYR A 25 -6.48 14.61 -16.98
C TYR A 25 -6.89 13.26 -16.37
N ALA A 26 -7.00 12.22 -17.20
CA ALA A 26 -7.20 10.85 -16.75
C ALA A 26 -6.08 10.48 -15.77
N GLN A 27 -6.43 10.36 -14.49
CA GLN A 27 -5.47 10.00 -13.45
C GLN A 27 -5.09 8.52 -13.63
N GLU A 28 -3.81 8.20 -13.48
CA GLU A 28 -3.31 6.82 -13.39
C GLU A 28 -3.04 6.44 -11.93
N ILE A 29 -3.06 5.14 -11.64
CA ILE A 29 -2.70 4.63 -10.31
C ILE A 29 -1.23 4.88 -10.06
N GLN A 30 -0.92 5.43 -8.89
CA GLN A 30 0.44 5.75 -8.48
C GLN A 30 1.13 4.50 -7.91
N TRP A 31 1.43 3.53 -8.76
CA TRP A 31 2.03 2.26 -8.36
C TRP A 31 3.41 2.43 -7.72
N ARG A 32 3.66 1.66 -6.66
CA ARG A 32 5.00 1.37 -6.14
C ARG A 32 5.45 0.02 -6.68
N HIS A 33 6.76 -0.11 -6.90
CA HIS A 33 7.38 -1.35 -7.37
C HIS A 33 8.43 -1.91 -6.40
N ASP A 34 8.73 -1.18 -5.34
CA ASP A 34 9.59 -1.62 -4.24
C ASP A 34 8.73 -1.88 -3.00
N TYR A 35 8.65 -3.15 -2.59
CA TYR A 35 7.83 -3.55 -1.45
C TYR A 35 8.32 -2.98 -0.12
N ALA A 36 9.64 -2.86 0.08
CA ALA A 36 10.21 -2.37 1.33
C ALA A 36 9.97 -0.87 1.51
N ALA A 37 10.14 -0.08 0.44
CA ALA A 37 9.83 1.34 0.42
C ALA A 37 8.32 1.57 0.61
N ALA A 38 7.47 0.77 -0.04
CA ALA A 38 6.02 0.85 0.12
C ALA A 38 5.57 0.53 1.55
N ARG A 39 6.19 -0.46 2.20
CA ARG A 39 5.95 -0.78 3.63
C ARG A 39 6.28 0.40 4.54
N LYS A 40 7.39 1.09 4.26
CA LYS A 40 7.78 2.30 4.99
C LYS A 40 6.76 3.43 4.77
N GLU A 41 6.40 3.71 3.52
CA GLU A 41 5.37 4.71 3.18
C GLU A 41 4.03 4.40 3.85
N ALA A 42 3.58 3.15 3.81
CA ALA A 42 2.33 2.73 4.45
C ALA A 42 2.35 3.00 5.95
N ALA A 43 3.45 2.65 6.62
CA ALA A 43 3.60 2.89 8.04
C ALA A 43 3.69 4.39 8.39
N GLU A 44 4.34 5.22 7.55
CA GLU A 44 4.47 6.67 7.75
C GLU A 44 3.15 7.41 7.49
N THR A 45 2.40 6.99 6.48
CA THR A 45 1.15 7.64 6.06
C THR A 45 -0.08 7.07 6.77
N GLY A 46 0.05 5.92 7.44
CA GLY A 46 -1.07 5.17 8.01
C GLY A 46 -2.03 4.57 6.98
N ARG A 47 -1.65 4.56 5.70
CA ARG A 47 -2.47 4.01 4.59
C ARG A 47 -2.20 2.50 4.45
N PRO A 48 -3.24 1.66 4.32
CA PRO A 48 -3.07 0.24 4.05
C PRO A 48 -2.36 -0.01 2.71
N LEU A 49 -1.72 -1.17 2.59
CA LEU A 49 -1.13 -1.65 1.35
C LEU A 49 -2.18 -2.40 0.54
N LEU A 50 -2.19 -2.15 -0.77
CA LEU A 50 -2.83 -3.01 -1.75
C LEU A 50 -1.76 -3.54 -2.69
N LEU A 51 -1.46 -4.83 -2.58
CA LEU A 51 -0.44 -5.51 -3.38
C LEU A 51 -1.14 -6.24 -4.53
N ASP A 52 -0.72 -5.97 -5.76
CA ASP A 52 -1.06 -6.71 -6.96
C ASP A 52 0.13 -7.57 -7.38
N PHE A 53 0.02 -8.89 -7.20
CA PHE A 53 1.00 -9.85 -7.68
C PHE A 53 0.62 -10.33 -9.07
N GLY A 54 1.54 -10.16 -10.03
CA GLY A 54 1.39 -10.60 -11.41
C GLY A 54 2.69 -11.08 -12.02
N THR A 55 2.67 -11.37 -13.32
CA THR A 55 3.86 -11.65 -14.14
C THR A 55 3.65 -11.10 -15.55
N ASP A 56 4.73 -10.86 -16.31
CA ASP A 56 4.65 -10.30 -17.67
C ASP A 56 3.88 -11.21 -18.65
N ALA A 57 3.99 -12.54 -18.47
CA ALA A 57 3.32 -13.54 -19.31
C ALA A 57 1.85 -13.81 -18.92
N CYS A 58 1.30 -13.10 -17.94
CA CYS A 58 -0.05 -13.35 -17.40
C CYS A 58 -1.15 -12.63 -18.20
N ALA A 59 -1.96 -13.39 -18.95
CA ALA A 59 -3.06 -12.82 -19.74
C ALA A 59 -4.13 -12.12 -18.88
N TRP A 60 -4.50 -12.72 -17.74
CA TRP A 60 -5.48 -12.15 -16.82
C TRP A 60 -4.99 -10.89 -16.12
N CYS A 61 -3.68 -10.77 -15.86
CA CYS A 61 -3.06 -9.58 -15.31
C CYS A 61 -3.15 -8.41 -16.30
N ARG A 62 -2.86 -8.65 -17.59
CA ARG A 62 -3.04 -7.64 -18.65
C ARG A 62 -4.51 -7.21 -18.78
N LYS A 63 -5.45 -8.15 -18.67
CA LYS A 63 -6.88 -7.80 -18.65
C LYS A 63 -7.20 -6.91 -17.45
N PHE A 64 -6.67 -7.24 -16.27
CA PHE A 64 -6.89 -6.49 -15.04
C PHE A 64 -6.40 -5.03 -15.15
N ASP A 65 -5.21 -4.85 -15.74
CA ASP A 65 -4.62 -3.55 -16.05
C ASP A 65 -5.41 -2.73 -17.05
N ALA A 66 -5.99 -3.39 -18.06
CA ALA A 66 -6.73 -2.74 -19.14
C ALA A 66 -8.18 -2.40 -18.76
N THR A 67 -8.76 -3.06 -17.74
CA THR A 67 -10.16 -2.86 -17.35
C THR A 67 -10.26 -2.26 -15.95
N THR A 68 -10.06 -3.06 -14.91
CA THR A 68 -10.36 -2.67 -13.53
C THR A 68 -9.48 -1.53 -13.04
N PHE A 69 -8.19 -1.56 -13.37
CA PHE A 69 -7.26 -0.49 -13.02
C PHE A 69 -7.38 0.75 -13.93
N ARG A 70 -8.28 0.73 -14.92
CA ARG A 70 -8.71 1.90 -15.69
C ARG A 70 -10.06 2.45 -15.25
N ASP A 71 -10.78 1.79 -14.33
CA ASP A 71 -12.00 2.35 -13.74
C ASP A 71 -11.64 3.59 -12.90
N PRO A 72 -12.15 4.79 -13.23
CA PRO A 72 -11.81 6.03 -12.52
C PRO A 72 -12.09 5.96 -11.02
N ARG A 73 -13.09 5.16 -10.60
CA ARG A 73 -13.42 4.95 -9.19
C ARG A 73 -12.33 4.13 -8.50
N ALA A 74 -11.79 3.11 -9.16
CA ALA A 74 -10.70 2.31 -8.64
C ALA A 74 -9.41 3.12 -8.54
N VAL A 75 -9.08 3.90 -9.59
CA VAL A 75 -7.92 4.81 -9.60
C VAL A 75 -7.99 5.77 -8.43
N LYS A 76 -9.13 6.48 -8.28
CA LYS A 76 -9.32 7.45 -7.21
C LYS A 76 -9.18 6.78 -5.84
N LEU A 77 -9.87 5.65 -5.64
CA LEU A 77 -9.83 4.92 -4.39
C LEU A 77 -8.42 4.50 -3.99
N LEU A 78 -7.65 3.95 -4.93
CA LEU A 78 -6.27 3.53 -4.69
C LEU A 78 -5.36 4.69 -4.35
N ASN A 79 -5.41 5.76 -5.15
CA ASN A 79 -4.55 6.93 -4.95
C ASN A 79 -4.88 7.67 -3.65
N GLU A 80 -6.12 7.69 -3.20
CA GLU A 80 -6.49 8.38 -1.96
C GLU A 80 -6.26 7.51 -0.72
N ARG A 81 -6.65 6.22 -0.75
CA ARG A 81 -6.74 5.40 0.47
C ARG A 81 -5.64 4.37 0.66
N PHE A 82 -4.87 4.02 -0.36
CA PHE A 82 -3.92 2.90 -0.29
C PHE A 82 -2.51 3.32 -0.68
N VAL A 83 -1.52 2.58 -0.24
CA VAL A 83 -0.23 2.50 -0.94
C VAL A 83 -0.35 1.35 -1.94
N PRO A 84 -0.67 1.61 -3.23
CA PRO A 84 -0.79 0.55 -4.23
C PRO A 84 0.61 0.08 -4.65
N VAL A 85 0.82 -1.23 -4.64
CA VAL A 85 2.11 -1.85 -4.99
C VAL A 85 1.87 -2.91 -6.05
N LYS A 86 2.64 -2.88 -7.12
CA LYS A 86 2.59 -3.87 -8.18
C LYS A 86 3.90 -4.64 -8.24
N LEU A 87 3.81 -5.95 -8.05
CA LEU A 87 4.93 -6.83 -7.84
C LEU A 87 4.95 -7.96 -8.87
N ASP A 88 6.13 -8.23 -9.40
CA ASP A 88 6.38 -9.38 -10.26
C ASP A 88 6.66 -10.61 -9.39
N GLY A 89 5.75 -11.57 -9.41
CA GLY A 89 5.86 -12.78 -8.60
C GLY A 89 7.06 -13.66 -8.94
N ASN A 90 7.65 -13.52 -10.14
CA ASN A 90 8.86 -14.24 -10.51
C ASN A 90 10.12 -13.65 -9.85
N LYS A 91 10.09 -12.34 -9.54
CA LYS A 91 11.18 -11.63 -8.85
C LYS A 91 11.01 -11.68 -7.33
N GLU A 92 9.78 -11.65 -6.86
CA GLU A 92 9.42 -11.60 -5.44
C GLU A 92 9.15 -13.00 -4.83
N GLN A 93 9.93 -14.01 -5.19
CA GLN A 93 9.68 -15.42 -4.85
C GLN A 93 9.56 -15.70 -3.34
N ARG A 94 10.38 -14.99 -2.52
CA ARG A 94 10.31 -15.13 -1.06
C ARG A 94 9.00 -14.58 -0.51
N LEU A 95 8.53 -13.46 -1.05
CA LEU A 95 7.30 -12.82 -0.63
C LEU A 95 6.06 -13.59 -1.09
N THR A 96 6.07 -14.09 -2.34
CA THR A 96 4.99 -14.95 -2.85
C THR A 96 4.87 -16.25 -2.05
N ALA A 97 5.99 -16.88 -1.69
CA ALA A 97 6.00 -18.05 -0.82
C ALA A 97 5.45 -17.74 0.59
N ALA A 98 5.93 -16.65 1.22
CA ALA A 98 5.47 -16.24 2.55
C ALA A 98 3.97 -15.94 2.61
N LEU A 99 3.42 -15.36 1.53
CA LEU A 99 2.01 -15.01 1.41
C LEU A 99 1.13 -16.11 0.78
N ARG A 100 1.73 -17.26 0.43
CA ARG A 100 1.09 -18.39 -0.26
C ARG A 100 0.32 -17.92 -1.50
N ILE A 101 1.05 -17.26 -2.41
CA ILE A 101 0.54 -16.80 -3.70
C ILE A 101 0.79 -17.89 -4.73
N ASP A 102 -0.25 -18.68 -5.00
CA ASP A 102 -0.16 -19.87 -5.87
C ASP A 102 -0.66 -19.60 -7.31
N GLY A 103 -1.02 -18.35 -7.62
CA GLY A 103 -1.53 -17.95 -8.93
C GLY A 103 -1.61 -16.44 -9.13
N PHE A 104 -1.77 -16.03 -10.39
CA PHE A 104 -1.78 -14.62 -10.81
C PHE A 104 -3.01 -14.28 -11.68
N PRO A 105 -3.56 -13.05 -11.59
CA PRO A 105 -3.21 -12.04 -10.59
C PRO A 105 -3.67 -12.46 -9.18
N THR A 106 -3.00 -11.97 -8.14
CA THR A 106 -3.50 -12.08 -6.77
C THR A 106 -3.39 -10.73 -6.07
N LEU A 107 -4.52 -10.25 -5.55
CA LEU A 107 -4.57 -9.07 -4.70
C LEU A 107 -4.38 -9.45 -3.23
N VAL A 108 -3.59 -8.67 -2.52
CA VAL A 108 -3.43 -8.74 -1.06
C VAL A 108 -3.67 -7.37 -0.46
N ILE A 109 -4.50 -7.30 0.58
CA ILE A 109 -4.70 -6.09 1.38
C ILE A 109 -4.03 -6.32 2.73
N ALA A 110 -3.14 -5.40 3.10
CA ALA A 110 -2.47 -5.43 4.40
C ALA A 110 -2.61 -4.09 5.13
N THR A 111 -2.64 -4.13 6.45
CA THR A 111 -2.58 -2.94 7.29
C THR A 111 -1.23 -2.23 7.13
N PRO A 112 -1.08 -0.97 7.58
CA PRO A 112 0.20 -0.26 7.59
C PRO A 112 1.33 -1.04 8.30
N GLU A 113 0.99 -1.87 9.28
CA GLU A 113 1.94 -2.70 10.04
C GLU A 113 2.36 -3.97 9.27
N GLY A 114 1.75 -4.23 8.11
CA GLY A 114 1.98 -5.40 7.28
C GLY A 114 1.12 -6.60 7.64
N LYS A 115 0.09 -6.47 8.49
CA LYS A 115 -0.85 -7.56 8.77
C LYS A 115 -1.78 -7.76 7.58
N VAL A 116 -1.79 -8.94 6.98
CA VAL A 116 -2.72 -9.28 5.90
C VAL A 116 -4.14 -9.38 6.45
N VAL A 117 -5.07 -8.64 5.83
CA VAL A 117 -6.50 -8.58 6.21
C VAL A 117 -7.43 -9.02 5.08
N GLY A 118 -6.91 -9.17 3.87
CA GLY A 118 -7.67 -9.67 2.73
C GLY A 118 -6.77 -10.22 1.65
N ARG A 119 -7.28 -11.21 0.91
CA ARG A 119 -6.64 -11.76 -0.28
C ARG A 119 -7.72 -12.15 -1.30
N HIS A 120 -7.45 -11.90 -2.57
CA HIS A 120 -8.32 -12.32 -3.66
C HIS A 120 -7.46 -12.85 -4.81
N ALA A 121 -7.65 -14.11 -5.18
CA ALA A 121 -6.95 -14.72 -6.31
C ALA A 121 -7.82 -14.61 -7.58
N GLY A 122 -7.19 -14.22 -8.68
CA GLY A 122 -7.82 -14.08 -9.97
C GLY A 122 -8.28 -12.66 -10.30
N TYR A 123 -8.82 -12.53 -11.50
CA TYR A 123 -9.36 -11.28 -12.03
C TYR A 123 -10.70 -10.93 -11.37
N VAL A 124 -10.88 -9.64 -11.07
CA VAL A 124 -12.17 -9.05 -10.70
C VAL A 124 -12.43 -7.80 -11.54
N ASP A 125 -13.68 -7.53 -11.87
CA ASP A 125 -14.04 -6.28 -12.53
C ASP A 125 -14.02 -5.07 -11.57
N GLY A 126 -14.20 -3.86 -12.10
CA GLY A 126 -14.18 -2.62 -11.32
C GLY A 126 -15.15 -2.60 -10.14
N SER A 127 -16.37 -3.13 -10.30
CA SER A 127 -17.39 -3.13 -9.24
C SER A 127 -17.04 -4.10 -8.11
N GLN A 128 -16.56 -5.29 -8.48
CA GLN A 128 -16.08 -6.29 -7.54
C GLN A 128 -14.83 -5.81 -6.81
N PHE A 129 -13.91 -5.16 -7.51
CA PHE A 129 -12.72 -4.56 -6.94
C PHE A 129 -13.06 -3.49 -5.90
N LEU A 130 -13.98 -2.58 -6.19
CA LEU A 130 -14.44 -1.57 -5.23
C LEU A 130 -15.04 -2.22 -3.98
N THR A 131 -15.81 -3.31 -4.15
CA THR A 131 -16.37 -4.07 -3.02
C THR A 131 -15.28 -4.70 -2.16
N LEU A 132 -14.23 -5.26 -2.77
CA LEU A 132 -13.09 -5.82 -2.07
C LEU A 132 -12.28 -4.75 -1.34
N ALA A 133 -11.92 -3.68 -2.03
CA ALA A 133 -11.10 -2.60 -1.49
C ALA A 133 -11.83 -1.82 -0.37
N ASN A 134 -13.15 -1.67 -0.44
CA ASN A 134 -13.91 -0.99 0.62
C ASN A 134 -13.98 -1.75 1.94
N LYS A 135 -13.68 -3.05 1.95
CA LYS A 135 -13.53 -3.83 3.19
C LYS A 135 -12.19 -3.59 3.89
N ALA A 136 -11.25 -2.91 3.23
CA ALA A 136 -9.98 -2.56 3.85
C ALA A 136 -10.19 -1.62 5.03
N PRO A 137 -9.35 -1.72 6.08
CA PRO A 137 -9.31 -0.74 7.15
C PRO A 137 -9.22 0.67 6.59
N THR A 138 -9.90 1.62 7.24
CA THR A 138 -9.69 3.03 6.92
C THR A 138 -8.25 3.41 7.25
N PRO A 139 -7.64 4.34 6.50
CA PRO A 139 -6.32 4.86 6.84
C PRO A 139 -6.29 5.25 8.32
N ALA A 140 -5.36 4.66 9.07
CA ALA A 140 -5.15 5.03 10.44
C ALA A 140 -4.45 6.40 10.47
N PRO A 141 -4.65 7.23 11.51
CA PRO A 141 -3.80 8.39 11.69
C PRO A 141 -2.33 7.92 11.71
N PRO A 142 -1.41 8.69 11.10
CA PRO A 142 -0.01 8.32 11.03
C PRO A 142 0.48 8.05 12.45
N ARG A 143 0.80 6.78 12.72
CA ARG A 143 1.25 6.38 14.05
C ARG A 143 2.60 7.04 14.23
N ARG A 144 2.78 7.77 15.34
CA ARG A 144 4.11 8.26 15.73
C ARG A 144 4.98 7.02 15.93
N GLN A 145 5.71 6.63 14.89
CA GLN A 145 6.54 5.43 14.95
C GLN A 145 7.57 5.66 16.05
N PRO A 146 7.74 4.73 17.02
CA PRO A 146 9.00 4.68 17.72
C PRO A 146 10.07 4.48 16.63
N ALA A 147 11.09 5.34 16.64
CA ALA A 147 12.14 5.34 15.64
C ALA A 147 12.58 3.90 15.34
N ALA A 148 12.72 3.57 14.06
CA ALA A 148 13.22 2.28 13.59
C ALA A 148 14.47 1.91 14.40
N GLY A 149 14.31 0.98 15.35
CA GLY A 149 15.31 0.74 16.39
C GLY A 149 14.84 -0.08 17.59
N ALA A 150 13.54 -0.29 17.80
CA ALA A 150 13.05 -1.02 18.98
C ALA A 150 12.83 -2.54 18.80
N ASP A 151 12.92 -3.10 17.59
CA ASP A 151 12.70 -4.54 17.34
C ASP A 151 13.70 -5.16 16.34
N ALA A 152 14.91 -4.60 16.21
CA ALA A 152 15.99 -5.39 15.62
C ALA A 152 16.37 -6.48 16.64
N PRO A 153 16.26 -7.79 16.34
CA PRO A 153 16.77 -8.81 17.25
C PRO A 153 18.26 -8.53 17.51
N PRO A 154 18.74 -8.75 18.76
CA PRO A 154 20.14 -8.54 19.10
C PRO A 154 21.03 -9.26 18.09
N ARG A 155 21.96 -8.52 17.46
CA ARG A 155 22.87 -9.05 16.43
C ARG A 155 24.00 -9.90 17.03
N ASP A 156 23.97 -10.12 18.32
CA ASP A 156 24.87 -10.96 19.08
C ASP A 156 24.14 -12.22 19.55
N ALA A 157 24.37 -13.32 18.83
CA ALA A 157 23.88 -14.65 19.20
C ALA A 157 24.28 -15.10 20.62
N LYS A 158 25.20 -14.38 21.28
CA LYS A 158 25.65 -14.62 22.65
C LYS A 158 24.74 -14.00 23.73
N ALA A 159 23.90 -13.00 23.41
CA ALA A 159 23.00 -12.39 24.39
C ALA A 159 21.60 -13.03 24.44
N LEU A 160 21.22 -13.79 23.40
CA LEU A 160 19.89 -14.42 23.30
C LEU A 160 19.77 -15.76 24.01
N LEU A 161 20.89 -16.42 24.27
CA LEU A 161 20.94 -17.62 25.09
C LEU A 161 21.64 -17.18 26.36
N GLY A 162 20.88 -17.04 27.45
CA GLY A 162 21.46 -16.98 28.78
C GLY A 162 22.43 -18.14 29.01
N SER A 163 23.12 -18.15 30.14
CA SER A 163 24.02 -19.27 30.45
C SER A 163 23.27 -20.59 30.27
N ARG A 164 23.96 -21.63 29.78
CA ARG A 164 23.33 -22.94 29.52
C ARG A 164 22.53 -23.44 30.73
N ALA A 165 23.01 -23.13 31.94
CA ALA A 165 22.32 -23.39 33.20
C ALA A 165 20.96 -22.67 33.36
N GLU A 166 20.85 -21.42 32.93
CA GLU A 166 19.59 -20.65 32.98
C GLU A 166 18.57 -21.18 31.95
N VAL A 167 19.03 -21.59 30.78
CA VAL A 167 18.18 -22.20 29.74
C VAL A 167 17.69 -23.59 30.20
N ASP A 168 18.56 -24.39 30.80
CA ASP A 168 18.23 -25.71 31.33
C ASP A 168 17.24 -25.63 32.51
N ALA A 169 17.41 -24.65 33.40
CA ALA A 169 16.49 -24.40 34.51
C ALA A 169 15.10 -23.96 34.01
N ALA A 170 15.04 -23.09 32.99
CA ALA A 170 13.78 -22.66 32.40
C ALA A 170 13.06 -23.80 31.66
N LEU A 171 13.79 -24.65 30.93
CA LEU A 171 13.21 -25.83 30.29
C LEU A 171 12.68 -26.83 31.31
N ALA A 172 13.41 -27.08 32.40
CA ALA A 172 12.98 -28.01 33.44
C ALA A 172 11.71 -27.52 34.17
N ALA A 173 11.57 -26.21 34.38
CA ALA A 173 10.39 -25.62 34.99
C ALA A 173 9.15 -25.66 34.08
N LEU A 174 9.34 -25.50 32.78
CA LEU A 174 8.24 -25.48 31.80
C LEU A 174 7.86 -26.88 31.31
N TYR A 175 8.80 -27.82 31.33
CA TYR A 175 8.62 -29.17 30.78
C TYR A 175 9.30 -30.23 31.65
N PRO A 176 8.73 -30.55 32.83
CA PRO A 176 9.34 -31.45 33.81
C PRO A 176 9.56 -32.90 33.30
N GLY A 177 9.00 -33.26 32.13
CA GLY A 177 9.18 -34.57 31.50
C GLY A 177 10.24 -34.65 30.39
N ILE A 178 10.83 -33.52 29.95
CA ILE A 178 11.77 -33.51 28.79
C ILE A 178 13.23 -33.67 29.23
N ALA A 179 13.57 -33.35 30.47
CA ALA A 179 14.95 -33.40 30.98
C ALA A 179 15.60 -34.80 30.89
N ALA A 180 14.81 -35.88 30.86
CA ALA A 180 15.33 -37.25 30.75
C ALA A 180 15.80 -37.64 29.34
N ALA A 181 15.63 -36.79 28.32
CA ALA A 181 15.96 -37.10 26.92
C ALA A 181 17.23 -36.41 26.39
N LEU A 182 17.84 -35.50 27.15
CA LEU A 182 18.97 -34.68 26.68
C LEU A 182 20.34 -35.10 27.25
N ASP A 183 20.40 -36.20 27.99
CA ASP A 183 21.64 -36.74 28.58
C ASP A 183 22.00 -38.16 28.05
N ARG A 184 21.74 -38.38 26.75
CA ARG A 184 22.32 -39.50 25.97
C ARG A 184 23.03 -38.98 24.74
#